data_AF-A0A2N2LPM7-F1
#
_entry.id   AF-A0A2N2LPM7-F1
#
_cell.length_a   1.000
_cell.length_b   1.000
_cell.length_c   1.000
_cell.angle_alpha   90.00
_cell.angle_beta   90.00
_cell.angle_gamma   90.00
#
_symmetry.space_group_name_H-M   'P 1'
#
loop_
_entity.id
_entity.type
_entity.pdbx_description
1 polymer ?
#
loop_
_entity_poly.entity_id
_entity_poly.type
_entity_poly.pdbx_seq_one_letter_code
_entity_poly.pdbx_strand_id
1 'polypeptide(L)' 'FMEKNLFRPFQTTKKQGMGIGLYHCKTIIDAHGGKLNAESEEGKGTTFRILLPLGKKS' A
#
# COMPACT_ATOMS: atom_id res chain seq x y z
N PHE A 1 -10.52 -7.94 5.56
CA PHE A 1 -9.73 -8.53 6.67
C PHE A 1 -8.22 -8.69 6.36
N MET A 2 -7.70 -8.18 5.23
CA MET A 2 -6.31 -8.39 4.79
C MET A 2 -5.36 -7.18 4.97
N GLU A 3 -5.84 -6.04 5.48
CA GLU A 3 -5.08 -4.77 5.45
C GLU A 3 -3.92 -4.70 6.45
N LYS A 4 -4.00 -5.35 7.62
CA LYS A 4 -3.03 -5.12 8.71
C LYS A 4 -1.65 -5.74 8.49
N ASN A 5 -1.55 -6.69 7.57
CA ASN A 5 -0.36 -7.49 7.34
C ASN A 5 0.39 -7.00 6.08
N LEU A 6 -0.35 -6.68 5.01
CA LEU A 6 0.20 -6.28 3.72
C LEU A 6 1.14 -5.06 3.80
N PHE A 7 0.91 -4.14 4.74
CA PHE A 7 1.73 -2.94 4.94
C PHE A 7 2.80 -3.08 6.04
N ARG A 8 3.08 -4.30 6.52
CA ARG A 8 4.17 -4.53 7.47
C ARG A 8 5.49 -4.75 6.74
N PRO A 9 6.60 -4.21 7.25
CA PRO A 9 7.91 -4.52 6.68
C PRO A 9 8.20 -6.02 6.83
N PHE A 10 8.99 -6.57 5.91
CA PHE A 10 9.43 -7.96 5.91
C PHE A 10 8.34 -9.01 5.66
N GLN A 11 7.13 -8.59 5.27
CA GLN A 11 6.09 -9.50 4.80
C GLN A 11 6.13 -9.66 3.27
N THR A 12 6.42 -10.87 2.82
CA THR A 12 6.64 -11.19 1.41
C THR A 12 6.36 -12.67 1.16
N THR A 13 5.76 -12.99 0.02
CA THR A 13 5.61 -14.37 -0.46
C THR A 13 6.73 -14.75 -1.45
N LYS A 14 7.62 -13.80 -1.80
CA LYS A 14 8.72 -14.02 -2.74
C LYS A 14 9.99 -14.43 -2.00
N LYS A 15 10.62 -15.53 -2.42
CA LYS A 15 11.88 -16.06 -1.85
C LYS A 15 13.04 -15.04 -1.78
N GLN A 16 13.08 -14.07 -2.69
CA GLN A 16 14.13 -13.03 -2.75
C GLN A 16 13.58 -11.59 -2.57
N GLY A 17 12.29 -11.43 -2.30
CA GLY A 17 11.73 -10.09 -2.07
C GLY A 17 11.82 -9.75 -0.58
N MET A 18 12.36 -8.59 -0.21
CA MET A 18 12.46 -8.19 1.20
C MET A 18 11.11 -7.80 1.84
N GLY A 19 10.03 -7.65 1.06
CA GLY A 19 8.72 -7.26 1.62
C GLY A 19 8.65 -5.83 2.15
N ILE A 20 9.51 -4.94 1.66
CA ILE A 20 9.62 -3.54 2.16
C ILE A 20 8.95 -2.51 1.24
N GLY A 21 8.73 -2.84 -0.04
CA GLY A 21 8.28 -1.86 -1.03
C GLY A 21 6.94 -1.22 -0.67
N LEU A 22 5.95 -2.04 -0.30
CA LEU A 22 4.62 -1.54 0.01
C LEU A 22 4.55 -0.84 1.38
N TYR A 23 5.41 -1.23 2.32
CA TYR A 23 5.62 -0.49 3.57
C TYR A 23 6.12 0.93 3.27
N HIS A 24 7.15 1.07 2.41
CA HIS A 24 7.64 2.39 2.00
C HIS A 24 6.57 3.22 1.28
N CYS A 25 5.80 2.62 0.37
CA CYS A 25 4.68 3.30 -0.29
C CYS A 25 3.68 3.84 0.74
N LYS A 26 3.30 3.04 1.74
CA LYS A 26 2.37 3.46 2.80
C LYS A 26 2.93 4.64 3.58
N THR A 27 4.19 4.59 4.00
CA THR A 27 4.86 5.69 4.70
C THR A 27 4.88 6.98 3.88
N ILE A 28 5.21 6.89 2.58
CA ILE A 28 5.23 8.05 1.67
C ILE A 28 3.83 8.66 1.53
N ILE A 29 2.82 7.82 1.27
CA ILE A 29 1.43 8.28 1.09
C ILE A 29 0.90 8.92 2.37
N ASP A 30 1.17 8.32 3.54
CA ASP A 30 0.75 8.86 4.83
C ASP A 30 1.43 10.21 5.13
N ALA A 31 2.73 10.35 4.79
CA ALA A 31 3.44 11.63 4.90
C ALA A 31 2.85 12.74 4.02
N HIS A 32 2.19 12.38 2.92
CA HIS A 32 1.45 13.31 2.06
C HIS A 32 -0.02 13.52 2.49
N GLY A 33 -0.42 12.98 3.64
CA GLY A 33 -1.81 13.05 4.13
C GLY A 33 -2.78 12.22 3.29
N GLY A 34 -2.26 11.27 2.51
CA GLY A 34 -3.03 10.40 1.65
C GLY A 34 -3.59 9.17 2.35
N LYS A 35 -4.24 8.31 1.56
CA LYS A 35 -4.72 6.98 1.97
C LYS A 35 -4.40 5.96 0.90
N LEU A 36 -4.15 4.72 1.33
CA LEU A 36 -3.86 3.58 0.49
C LEU A 36 -4.79 2.44 0.88
N ASN A 37 -5.57 1.95 -0.09
CA ASN A 37 -6.47 0.82 0.07
C ASN A 37 -6.04 -0.31 -0.89
N ALA A 38 -6.25 -1.56 -0.49
CA ALA A 38 -5.95 -2.73 -1.30
C ALA A 38 -7.17 -3.67 -1.33
N GLU A 39 -7.62 -4.00 -2.53
CA GLU A 39 -8.68 -4.97 -2.80
C GLU A 39 -8.06 -6.12 -3.60
N SER A 40 -8.21 -7.34 -3.12
CA SER A 40 -7.66 -8.53 -3.77
C SER A 40 -8.67 -9.66 -3.70
N GLU A 41 -8.82 -10.37 -4.82
CA GLU A 41 -9.60 -11.59 -4.90
C GLU A 41 -8.77 -12.64 -5.64
N GLU A 42 -8.65 -13.83 -5.03
CA GLU A 42 -7.89 -14.94 -5.60
C GLU A 42 -8.43 -15.29 -6.99
N GLY A 43 -7.52 -15.48 -7.95
CA GLY A 43 -7.88 -15.72 -9.36
C GLY A 43 -8.37 -14.51 -10.14
N LYS A 44 -8.64 -13.35 -9.51
CA LYS A 44 -9.02 -12.09 -10.20
C LYS A 44 -7.96 -11.00 -10.12
N GLY A 45 -6.97 -11.16 -9.23
CA GLY A 45 -5.85 -10.25 -9.07
C GLY A 45 -6.03 -9.27 -7.91
N THR A 46 -5.26 -8.18 -7.94
CA THR A 46 -5.17 -7.21 -6.86
C THR A 46 -5.19 -5.79 -7.41
N THR A 47 -6.02 -4.94 -6.81
CA THR A 47 -6.13 -3.52 -7.11
C THR A 47 -5.70 -2.69 -5.89
N PHE A 48 -4.80 -1.74 -6.11
CA PHE A 48 -4.40 -0.75 -5.10
C PHE A 48 -4.99 0.61 -5.48
N ARG A 49 -5.63 1.29 -4.52
CA ARG A 49 -6.17 2.65 -4.70
C ARG A 49 -5.45 3.62 -3.77
N ILE A 50 -4.92 4.68 -4.35
CA ILE A 50 -4.23 5.77 -3.64
C ILE A 50 -5.11 7.01 -3.72
N LEU A 51 -5.39 7.62 -2.58
CA LEU A 51 -6.07 8.90 -2.48
C LEU A 51 -5.07 9.91 -1.93
N LEU A 52 -4.90 11.04 -2.61
CA LEU A 52 -4.06 12.14 -2.16
C LEU A 52 -4.92 13.40 -2.01
N PRO A 53 -4.66 14.25 -0.99
CA PRO A 53 -5.29 15.57 -0.90
C PRO A 53 -4.94 16.39 -2.14
N LEU A 54 -5.92 17.10 -2.69
CA LEU A 54 -5.63 18.12 -3.69
C LEU A 54 -4.87 19.25 -2.99
N GLY A 55 -3.75 19.68 -3.56
CA GLY A 55 -3.01 20.83 -3.05
C GLY A 55 -3.94 22.05 -2.97
N LYS A 56 -3.76 22.88 -1.94
CA LYS A 56 -4.45 24.18 -1.88
C LYS A 56 -4.08 24.95 -3.16
N LYS A 57 -5.09 25.36 -3.92
CA LYS A 57 -4.90 26.41 -4.93
C LYS A 57 -4.52 27.69 -4.17
N SER A 58 -3.32 28.20 -4.42
CA SER A 58 -2.96 29.59 -4.11
C SER A 58 -3.81 30.56 -4.95
#